data_AF-A0A315XF36-F1
#
_entry.id   AF-A0A315XF36-F1
#
_cell.length_a   1.000
_cell.length_b   1.000
_cell.length_c   1.000
_cell.angle_alpha   90.00
_cell.angle_beta   90.00
_cell.angle_gamma   90.00
#
_symmetry.space_group_name_H-M   'P 1'
#
loop_
_entity.id
_entity.type
_entity.pdbx_description
1 polymer ?
#
loop_
_entity_poly.entity_id
_entity_poly.type
_entity_poly.pdbx_seq_one_letter_code
_entity_poly.pdbx_strand_id
1 'polypeptide(L)'
;MGIWAWIQPVDRIWKVISDTEKGTLCVYNEKSELIMEQKGMTKEEVSFIEENFLQIVAKNLNEEKMVPNHIVNVVRPVHEYNYMYA
;
A
#
# COMPACT_ATOMS: atom_id res chain seq x y z
N MET A 1 9.66 7.87 7.85
CA MET A 1 8.40 8.26 7.18
C MET A 1 8.41 7.67 5.78
N GLY A 2 7.54 6.70 5.51
CA GLY A 2 7.33 6.10 4.20
C GLY A 2 6.21 6.82 3.44
N ILE A 3 6.39 7.01 2.13
CA ILE A 3 5.35 7.50 1.24
C ILE A 3 5.13 6.43 0.19
N TRP A 4 3.91 5.95 0.07
CA TRP A 4 3.58 4.81 -0.77
C TRP A 4 2.48 5.16 -1.75
N ALA A 5 2.62 4.72 -2.99
CA ALA A 5 1.56 4.68 -3.98
C ALA A 5 0.90 3.30 -3.94
N TRP A 6 -0.21 3.18 -3.22
CA TRP A 6 -0.98 1.95 -3.09
C TRP A 6 -1.92 1.79 -4.28
N ILE A 7 -1.68 0.76 -5.09
CA ILE A 7 -2.44 0.46 -6.30
C ILE A 7 -3.74 -0.24 -5.90
N GLN A 8 -4.87 0.41 -6.12
CA GLN A 8 -6.20 -0.16 -5.91
C GLN A 8 -6.67 -0.91 -7.16
N PRO A 9 -7.62 -1.86 -7.02
CA PRO A 9 -8.40 -2.34 -8.16
C PRO A 9 -9.07 -1.16 -8.91
N VAL A 10 -9.18 -1.24 -10.24
CA VAL A 10 -9.81 -0.22 -11.11
C VAL A 10 -8.96 1.06 -11.36
N ASP A 11 -7.65 0.90 -11.56
CA ASP A 11 -6.72 1.97 -11.98
C ASP A 11 -6.69 3.21 -11.07
N ARG A 12 -7.01 3.05 -9.78
CA ARG A 12 -6.86 4.12 -8.79
C ARG A 12 -5.57 3.95 -8.00
N ILE A 13 -4.94 5.06 -7.68
CA ILE A 13 -3.75 5.10 -6.84
C ILE A 13 -4.08 5.89 -5.59
N TRP A 14 -3.98 5.24 -4.44
CA TRP A 14 -4.10 5.87 -3.14
C TRP A 14 -2.72 6.18 -2.59
N LYS A 15 -2.61 7.28 -1.85
CA LYS A 15 -1.38 7.65 -1.17
C LYS A 15 -1.45 7.14 0.26
N VAL A 16 -0.46 6.37 0.68
CA VAL A 16 -0.28 6.00 2.08
C VAL A 16 0.94 6.72 2.64
N ILE A 17 0.79 7.34 3.80
CA ILE A 17 1.90 7.91 4.56
C ILE A 17 2.01 7.12 5.85
N SER A 18 3.14 6.47 6.05
CA SER A 18 3.46 5.74 7.27
C SER A 18 4.58 6.45 8.02
N ASP A 19 4.43 6.56 9.34
CA ASP A 19 5.45 7.12 10.23
C ASP A 19 5.66 6.15 11.39
N THR A 20 6.72 5.36 11.30
CA THR A 20 7.12 4.36 12.30
C THR A 20 7.55 4.99 13.63
N GLU A 21 8.12 6.20 13.61
CA GLU A 21 8.54 6.90 14.83
C GLU A 21 7.35 7.53 15.56
N LYS A 22 6.34 7.99 14.81
CA LYS A 22 5.11 8.55 15.41
C LYS A 22 3.99 7.53 15.62
N GLY A 23 4.12 6.32 15.10
CA GLY A 23 3.08 5.31 15.19
C GLY A 23 1.81 5.68 14.42
N THR A 24 1.96 6.27 13.23
CA THR A 24 0.82 6.77 12.44
C THR A 24 0.79 6.23 11.03
N LEU A 25 -0.42 5.96 10.52
CA LEU A 25 -0.68 5.57 9.14
C LEU A 25 -1.87 6.36 8.59
N CYS A 26 -1.65 7.08 7.50
CA CYS A 26 -2.66 7.91 6.85
C CYS A 26 -2.87 7.43 5.41
N VAL A 27 -4.12 7.26 4.99
CA VAL A 27 -4.50 6.85 3.64
C VAL A 27 -5.32 7.95 3.00
N TYR A 28 -4.88 8.37 1.82
CA TYR A 28 -5.53 9.41 1.02
C TYR A 28 -5.96 8.83 -0.33
N ASN A 29 -7.13 9.23 -0.80
CA ASN A 29 -7.60 8.86 -2.13
C ASN A 29 -6.92 9.70 -3.24
N GLU A 30 -7.32 9.46 -4.48
CA GLU A 30 -6.82 10.15 -5.67
C GLU A 30 -7.08 11.67 -5.68
N LYS A 31 -8.07 12.15 -4.91
CA LYS A 31 -8.39 13.57 -4.74
C LYS A 31 -7.63 14.21 -3.58
N SER A 32 -6.70 13.48 -2.96
CA SER A 32 -5.98 13.88 -1.74
C SER A 32 -6.89 14.05 -0.51
N GLU A 33 -8.07 13.43 -0.51
CA GLU A 33 -8.95 13.39 0.64
C GLU A 33 -8.49 12.29 1.59
N LEU A 34 -8.41 12.59 2.89
CA LEU A 34 -8.06 11.61 3.92
C LEU A 34 -9.22 10.63 4.11
N ILE A 35 -8.97 9.36 3.85
CA ILE A 35 -9.95 8.28 3.99
C ILE A 35 -9.79 7.56 5.33
N MET A 36 -8.56 7.40 5.78
CA MET A 36 -8.24 6.70 7.02
C MET A 36 -7.05 7.34 7.70
N GLU A 37 -7.14 7.47 9.01
CA GLU A 37 -6.03 7.84 9.88
C GLU A 37 -6.00 6.90 11.07
N GLN A 38 -4.87 6.22 11.27
CA GLN A 38 -4.60 5.41 12.44
C GLN A 38 -3.42 6.03 13.19
N LYS A 39 -3.56 6.17 14.52
CA LYS A 39 -2.56 6.77 15.42
C LYS A 39 -2.34 5.88 16.63
N GLY A 40 -1.21 6.09 17.32
CA GLY A 40 -0.89 5.39 18.57
C GLY A 40 -0.46 3.94 18.37
N MET A 41 -0.10 3.57 17.13
CA MET A 41 0.50 2.27 16.85
C MET A 41 1.92 2.21 17.41
N THR A 42 2.39 1.01 17.75
CA THR A 42 3.81 0.82 18.06
C THR A 42 4.65 0.89 16.77
N LYS A 43 5.95 1.09 16.96
CA LYS A 43 6.91 1.06 15.85
C LYS A 43 6.85 -0.27 15.08
N GLU A 44 6.76 -1.37 15.82
CA GLU A 44 6.70 -2.73 15.28
C GLU A 44 5.43 -2.95 14.47
N GLU A 45 4.28 -2.42 14.91
CA GLU A 45 3.03 -2.52 14.15
C GLU A 45 3.10 -1.77 12.83
N VAL A 46 3.66 -0.55 12.82
CA VAL A 46 3.80 0.21 11.57
C VAL A 46 4.80 -0.48 10.65
N SER A 47 5.95 -0.93 11.16
CA SER A 47 6.94 -1.68 10.37
C SER A 47 6.36 -2.98 9.82
N PHE A 48 5.56 -3.70 10.60
CA PHE A 48 4.89 -4.92 10.14
C PHE A 48 3.97 -4.65 8.96
N ILE A 49 3.19 -3.56 8.98
CA ILE A 49 2.33 -3.15 7.86
C ILE A 49 3.17 -2.75 6.64
N GLU A 50 4.25 -1.99 6.84
CA GLU A 50 5.15 -1.61 5.75
C GLU A 50 5.71 -2.86 5.04
N GLU A 51 6.28 -3.79 5.80
CA GLU A 51 6.97 -4.97 5.28
C GLU A 51 6.02 -6.03 4.69
N ASN A 52 4.88 -6.28 5.33
CA ASN A 52 4.00 -7.40 4.96
C ASN A 52 2.84 -6.99 4.05
N PHE A 53 2.48 -5.71 4.01
CA PHE A 53 1.39 -5.22 3.18
C PHE A 53 1.89 -4.25 2.13
N LEU A 54 2.44 -3.11 2.54
CA LEU A 54 2.75 -2.02 1.60
C LEU A 54 3.84 -2.39 0.59
N GLN A 55 4.84 -3.19 0.97
CA GLN A 55 5.83 -3.71 0.01
C GLN A 55 5.23 -4.60 -1.09
N ILE A 56 4.07 -5.23 -0.85
CA ILE A 56 3.42 -6.13 -1.81
C ILE A 56 2.45 -5.36 -2.71
N VAL A 57 1.65 -4.46 -2.13
CA VAL A 57 0.52 -3.83 -2.83
C VAL A 57 0.80 -2.38 -3.26
N ALA A 58 1.89 -1.79 -2.79
CA ALA A 58 2.23 -0.40 -3.03
C ALA A 58 3.67 -0.24 -3.52
N LYS A 59 3.92 0.89 -4.17
CA LYS A 59 5.27 1.33 -4.54
C LYS A 59 5.76 2.35 -3.54
N ASN A 60 6.90 2.09 -2.89
CA ASN A 60 7.56 3.10 -2.07
C ASN A 60 8.09 4.23 -2.97
N LEU A 61 7.66 5.46 -2.71
CA LEU A 61 8.07 6.66 -3.45
C LEU A 61 9.32 7.30 -2.88
N ASN A 62 9.74 6.91 -1.67
CA ASN A 62 10.98 7.39 -1.06
C ASN A 62 12.21 6.56 -1.47
N GLU A 63 12.00 5.37 -2.04
CA GLU A 63 13.08 4.47 -2.53
C GLU A 63 13.49 4.79 -3.98
N GLU A 64 13.74 6.05 -4.29
CA GLU A 64 14.46 6.38 -5.53
C GLU A 64 15.96 6.22 -5.32
N LYS A 65 16.43 4.97 -5.36
CA LYS A 65 17.78 4.49 -5.76
C LYS A 65 18.05 3.13 -5.12
N MET A 66 17.54 2.06 -5.72
CA MET A 66 18.25 0.81 -5.93
C MET A 66 17.30 -0.21 -6.58
N VAL A 67 17.56 -0.53 -7.84
CA VAL A 67 17.14 -1.80 -8.46
C VAL A 67 18.44 -2.42 -9.01
N PRO A 68 18.60 -3.77 -9.03
CA PRO A 68 17.53 -4.66 -9.47
C PRO A 68 17.37 -6.04 -8.78
N ASN A 69 16.20 -6.64 -9.04
CA ASN A 69 15.86 -8.06 -9.11
C ASN A 69 15.36 -8.80 -7.85
N HIS A 70 14.04 -8.87 -7.72
CA HIS A 70 13.32 -10.15 -7.90
C HIS A 70 11.97 -9.88 -8.57
N ILE A 71 11.91 -10.14 -9.87
CA ILE A 71 10.65 -10.30 -10.59
C ILE A 71 10.05 -11.61 -10.07
N VAL A 72 9.25 -11.55 -9.02
CA VAL A 72 8.27 -12.62 -8.78
C VAL A 72 7.20 -12.42 -9.84
N ASN A 73 7.20 -13.30 -10.84
CA ASN A 73 6.09 -13.48 -11.77
C ASN A 73 4.86 -13.90 -10.95
N VAL A 74 4.17 -12.94 -10.34
CA VAL A 74 2.84 -13.17 -9.77
C VAL A 74 1.90 -13.25 -10.95
N VAL A 75 1.70 -14.47 -11.46
CA VAL A 75 0.58 -14.79 -12.36
C VAL A 75 -0.69 -14.44 -11.58
N ARG A 76 -1.30 -13.30 -11.90
CA ARG A 76 -2.59 -12.91 -11.31
C ARG A 76 -3.64 -13.91 -11.82
N PRO A 77 -4.33 -14.66 -10.95
CA PRO A 77 -5.48 -15.44 -11.39
C PRO A 77 -6.58 -14.44 -11.76
N VAL A 78 -6.94 -14.40 -13.04
CA VAL A 78 -8.10 -13.65 -13.53
C VAL A 78 -9.33 -14.25 -12.85
N HIS A 79 -9.85 -13.58 -11.83
CA HIS A 79 -11.12 -13.95 -11.21
C HIS A 79 -12.24 -13.49 -12.15
N GLU A 80 -12.74 -14.41 -12.97
CA GLU A 80 -13.98 -14.21 -13.72
C GLU A 80 -15.14 -14.08 -12.71
N TYR A 81 -15.66 -12.87 -12.58
CA TYR A 81 -16.91 -12.63 -11.87
C TYR A 81 -18.05 -13.31 -12.64
N ASN A 82 -18.62 -14.38 -12.07
CA ASN A 82 -19.73 -15.09 -12.67
C ASN A 82 -21.07 -14.46 -12.22
N TYR A 83 -21.75 -13.79 -13.15
CA TYR A 83 -23.00 -13.07 -12.92
C TYR A 83 -24.22 -13.98 -12.66
N MET A 84 -24.05 -15.31 -12.69
CA MET A 84 -25.15 -16.28 -12.57
C MET A 84 -25.68 -16.48 -11.13
N TYR A 85 -25.05 -15.88 -10.12
CA TYR A 85 -25.45 -16.01 -8.70
C TYR A 85 -25.74 -14.66 -8.01
N ALA A 86 -26.22 -13.66 -8.77
CA ALA A 86 -26.76 -12.41 -8.23
C ALA A 86 -28.28 -12.52 -7.98
#